data_AF-A0A8T7JNA4-F1
#
_entry.id   AF-A0A8T7JNA4-F1
#
_cell.length_a   1.000
_cell.length_b   1.000
_cell.length_c   1.000
_cell.angle_alpha   90.00
_cell.angle_beta   90.00
_cell.angle_gamma   90.00
#
_symmetry.space_group_name_H-M   'P 1'
#
loop_
_entity.id
_entity.type
_entity.pdbx_description
1 polymer ?
#
loop_
_entity_poly.entity_id
_entity_poly.type
_entity_poly.pdbx_seq_one_letter_code
_entity_poly.pdbx_strand_id
1 'polypeptide(L)'
;MNIPNVQFPNVNHLVHAYRVAPWRVQRQWIGNALLVVVLFAMAAALYLNVTSRTAIAGREIQNLTEAIAISRQVSSDLQTQLAGLTSAASMEKRAREMGFRPVEPDELEYLVVPGYVTPEAVDLSSSDAGPLTVLTIAPAYNQSLLDWMDEKFLSSTRSAQ
;
A
#
# COMPACT_ATOMS: atom_id res chain seq x y z
N MET A 1 -97.34 -47.24 2.19
CA MET A 1 -96.59 -46.07 2.70
C MET A 1 -95.15 -46.52 2.90
N ASN A 2 -94.23 -46.15 1.99
CA ASN A 2 -92.85 -46.60 1.98
C ASN A 2 -91.95 -45.39 2.25
N ILE A 3 -91.21 -45.40 3.36
CA ILE A 3 -90.28 -44.32 3.72
C ILE A 3 -88.86 -44.81 3.37
N PRO A 4 -88.16 -44.18 2.41
CA PRO A 4 -86.84 -44.64 1.99
C PRO A 4 -85.77 -44.27 3.02
N ASN A 5 -84.82 -45.18 3.23
CA ASN A 5 -83.61 -44.88 4.00
C ASN A 5 -82.73 -43.91 3.21
N VAL A 6 -82.17 -42.93 3.91
CA VAL A 6 -81.20 -41.96 3.37
C VAL A 6 -79.82 -42.34 3.91
N GLN A 7 -78.97 -42.85 3.03
CA GLN A 7 -77.56 -43.09 3.32
C GLN A 7 -76.77 -41.78 3.18
N PHE A 8 -76.17 -41.33 4.28
CA PHE A 8 -75.23 -40.22 4.27
C PHE A 8 -73.89 -40.67 3.65
N PRO A 9 -73.40 -40.03 2.58
CA PRO A 9 -72.11 -40.36 2.00
C PRO A 9 -70.98 -39.92 2.94
N ASN A 10 -70.06 -40.86 3.17
CA ASN A 10 -68.88 -40.76 4.02
C ASN A 10 -67.93 -39.63 3.54
N VAL A 11 -67.70 -38.62 4.38
CA VAL A 11 -66.91 -37.40 4.11
C VAL A 11 -65.39 -37.59 4.28
N ASN A 12 -64.84 -38.75 3.89
CA ASN A 12 -63.41 -39.04 4.05
C ASN A 12 -62.56 -38.85 2.78
N HIS A 13 -63.08 -38.23 1.72
CA HIS A 13 -62.38 -38.20 0.42
C HIS A 13 -61.69 -36.87 0.07
N LEU A 14 -61.78 -35.83 0.91
CA LEU A 14 -61.25 -34.50 0.54
C LEU A 14 -59.80 -34.23 0.95
N VAL A 15 -59.12 -35.15 1.65
CA VAL A 15 -57.72 -34.94 2.08
C VAL A 15 -56.68 -35.55 1.12
N HIS A 16 -57.09 -36.22 0.04
CA HIS A 16 -56.16 -36.96 -0.82
C HIS A 16 -55.61 -36.18 -2.04
N ALA A 17 -55.87 -34.88 -2.17
CA ALA A 17 -55.54 -34.11 -3.37
C ALA A 17 -54.29 -33.22 -3.25
N TYR A 18 -53.31 -33.56 -2.43
CA TYR A 18 -52.03 -32.85 -2.42
C TYR A 18 -50.82 -33.79 -2.29
N ARG A 19 -50.74 -34.79 -3.16
CA ARG A 19 -49.49 -35.52 -3.38
C ARG A 19 -48.80 -34.94 -4.62
N VAL A 20 -48.27 -33.72 -4.48
CA VAL A 20 -47.29 -33.19 -5.44
C VAL A 20 -46.19 -34.24 -5.56
N ALA A 21 -45.97 -34.74 -6.78
CA ALA A 21 -45.06 -35.86 -7.05
C ALA A 21 -43.71 -35.66 -6.33
N PRO A 22 -43.39 -36.44 -5.28
CA PRO A 22 -42.24 -36.20 -4.40
C PRO A 22 -40.87 -36.34 -5.10
N TRP A 23 -40.88 -36.88 -6.32
CA TRP A 23 -39.71 -37.12 -7.17
C TRP A 23 -38.93 -35.85 -7.56
N ARG A 24 -39.59 -34.68 -7.67
CA ARG A 24 -38.91 -33.42 -8.06
C ARG A 24 -38.09 -32.83 -6.92
N VAL A 25 -38.60 -32.92 -5.69
CA VAL A 25 -37.93 -32.41 -4.48
C VAL A 25 -36.69 -33.24 -4.15
N GLN A 26 -36.76 -34.56 -4.34
CA GLN A 26 -35.58 -35.44 -4.23
C GLN A 26 -34.48 -35.07 -5.23
N ARG A 27 -34.87 -34.77 -6.48
CA ARG A 27 -33.91 -34.41 -7.54
C ARG A 27 -33.28 -33.04 -7.33
N GLN A 28 -34.00 -32.08 -6.74
CA GLN A 28 -33.48 -30.76 -6.37
C GLN A 28 -32.46 -30.84 -5.22
N TRP A 29 -32.70 -31.69 -4.21
CA TRP A 29 -31.74 -31.89 -3.12
C TRP A 29 -30.41 -32.48 -3.60
N ILE A 30 -30.47 -33.44 -4.52
CA ILE A 30 -29.27 -34.00 -5.16
C ILE A 30 -28.52 -32.91 -5.95
N GLY A 31 -29.23 -32.09 -6.72
CA GLY A 31 -28.63 -30.98 -7.45
C GLY A 31 -27.97 -29.95 -6.53
N ASN A 32 -28.62 -29.61 -5.43
CA ASN A 32 -28.09 -28.64 -4.46
C ASN A 32 -26.88 -29.20 -3.71
N ALA A 33 -26.92 -30.48 -3.31
CA ALA A 33 -25.78 -31.16 -2.71
C ALA A 33 -24.57 -31.19 -3.67
N LEU A 34 -24.80 -31.50 -4.95
CA LEU A 34 -23.76 -31.45 -5.98
C LEU A 34 -23.17 -30.04 -6.10
N LEU A 35 -24.01 -29.00 -6.10
CA LEU A 35 -23.57 -27.60 -6.23
C LEU A 35 -22.69 -27.18 -5.05
N VAL A 36 -23.06 -27.56 -3.82
CA VAL A 36 -22.24 -27.34 -2.62
C VAL A 36 -20.89 -28.05 -2.72
N VAL A 37 -20.87 -29.29 -3.19
CA VAL A 37 -19.62 -30.05 -3.40
C VAL A 37 -18.72 -29.37 -4.43
N VAL A 38 -19.27 -28.90 -5.55
CA VAL A 38 -18.49 -28.17 -6.56
C VAL A 38 -17.95 -26.86 -6.00
N LEU A 39 -18.75 -26.12 -5.23
CA LEU A 39 -18.31 -24.89 -4.56
C LEU A 39 -17.14 -25.17 -3.60
N PHE A 40 -17.24 -26.24 -2.81
CA PHE A 40 -16.16 -26.68 -1.91
C PHE A 40 -14.90 -27.11 -2.68
N ALA A 41 -15.06 -27.86 -3.77
CA ALA A 41 -13.95 -28.27 -4.61
C ALA A 41 -13.24 -27.06 -5.25
N MET A 42 -14.00 -26.05 -5.68
CA MET A 42 -13.46 -24.81 -6.23
C MET A 42 -12.71 -24.00 -5.17
N ALA A 43 -13.26 -23.89 -3.96
CA ALA A 43 -12.57 -23.26 -2.82
C ALA A 43 -11.27 -24.00 -2.46
N ALA A 44 -11.29 -25.34 -2.43
CA ALA A 44 -10.11 -26.16 -2.17
C ALA A 44 -9.05 -26.01 -3.27
N ALA A 45 -9.46 -25.99 -4.54
CA ALA A 45 -8.55 -25.76 -5.68
C ALA A 45 -7.92 -24.36 -5.64
N LEU A 46 -8.70 -23.34 -5.31
CA LEU A 46 -8.20 -21.98 -5.13
C LEU A 46 -7.21 -21.91 -3.96
N TYR A 47 -7.56 -22.49 -2.82
CA TYR A 47 -6.71 -22.54 -1.64
C TYR A 47 -5.36 -23.18 -1.95
N LEU A 48 -5.36 -24.33 -2.62
CA LEU A 48 -4.13 -25.04 -3.02
C LEU A 48 -3.28 -24.22 -4.00
N ASN A 49 -3.90 -23.55 -4.96
CA ASN A 49 -3.22 -22.71 -5.95
C ASN A 49 -2.58 -21.47 -5.29
N VAL A 50 -3.29 -20.83 -4.35
CA VAL A 50 -2.78 -19.68 -3.59
C VAL A 50 -1.58 -20.07 -2.72
N THR A 51 -1.65 -21.21 -2.01
CA THR A 51 -0.56 -21.69 -1.14
C THR A 51 0.72 -22.01 -1.91
N SER A 52 0.63 -22.52 -3.14
CA SER A 52 1.80 -22.81 -3.96
C SER A 52 2.52 -21.55 -4.49
N ARG A 53 1.77 -20.48 -4.78
CA ARG A 53 2.32 -19.25 -5.39
C ARG A 53 2.98 -18.33 -4.37
N THR A 54 2.54 -18.35 -3.11
CA THR A 54 3.14 -17.56 -2.02
C THR A 54 4.53 -18.05 -1.62
N ALA A 55 4.80 -19.36 -1.69
CA ALA A 55 6.12 -19.90 -1.31
C ALA A 55 7.25 -19.54 -2.30
N ILE A 56 6.95 -19.48 -3.60
CA ILE A 56 7.95 -19.13 -4.63
C ILE A 56 8.17 -17.62 -4.70
N ALA A 57 7.09 -16.82 -4.67
CA ALA A 57 7.20 -15.37 -4.64
C ALA A 57 7.91 -14.87 -3.37
N GLY A 58 7.68 -15.52 -2.22
CA GLY A 58 8.33 -15.17 -0.96
C GLY A 58 9.85 -15.37 -0.97
N ARG A 59 10.36 -16.45 -1.59
CA ARG A 59 11.80 -16.71 -1.68
C ARG A 59 12.51 -15.66 -2.54
N GLU A 60 11.92 -15.28 -3.67
CA GLU A 60 12.51 -14.27 -4.54
C GLU A 60 12.57 -12.89 -3.85
N ILE A 61 11.51 -12.52 -3.14
CA ILE A 61 11.49 -11.30 -2.32
C ILE A 61 12.58 -11.36 -1.24
N GLN A 62 12.78 -12.51 -0.60
CA GLN A 62 13.82 -12.67 0.41
C GLN A 62 15.22 -12.50 -0.18
N ASN A 63 15.50 -13.13 -1.33
CA ASN A 63 16.78 -12.99 -2.03
C ASN A 63 17.05 -11.53 -2.45
N LEU A 64 16.05 -10.85 -3.01
CA LEU A 64 16.17 -9.44 -3.39
C LEU A 64 16.40 -8.55 -2.17
N THR A 65 15.73 -8.83 -1.05
CA THR A 65 15.90 -8.08 0.20
C THR A 65 17.30 -8.26 0.76
N GLU A 66 17.84 -9.47 0.73
CA GLU A 66 19.23 -9.76 1.13
C GLU A 66 20.23 -9.01 0.24
N ALA A 67 20.05 -9.05 -1.08
CA ALA A 67 20.89 -8.33 -2.03
C ALA A 67 20.88 -6.80 -1.78
N ILE A 68 19.71 -6.22 -1.50
CA ILE A 68 19.56 -4.80 -1.13
C ILE A 68 20.31 -4.49 0.16
N ALA A 69 20.16 -5.34 1.18
CA ALA A 69 20.82 -5.16 2.47
C ALA A 69 22.35 -5.17 2.34
N ILE A 70 22.89 -6.13 1.60
CA ILE A 70 24.34 -6.23 1.32
C ILE A 70 24.84 -4.97 0.59
N SER A 71 24.13 -4.53 -0.45
CA SER A 71 24.52 -3.35 -1.23
C SER A 71 24.51 -2.05 -0.38
N ARG A 72 23.51 -1.89 0.49
CA ARG A 72 23.44 -0.77 1.45
C ARG A 72 24.58 -0.80 2.45
N GLN A 73 24.91 -1.97 3.00
CA GLN A 73 26.02 -2.16 3.93
C GLN A 73 27.34 -1.70 3.29
N VAL A 74 27.63 -2.16 2.07
CA VAL A 74 28.86 -1.79 1.34
C VAL A 74 28.92 -0.30 1.06
N SER A 75 27.81 0.30 0.62
CA SER A 75 27.75 1.73 0.33
C SER A 75 28.00 2.59 1.58
N SER A 76 27.41 2.18 2.72
CA SER A 76 27.61 2.87 4.00
C SER A 76 29.07 2.78 4.47
N ASP A 77 29.69 1.60 4.36
CA ASP A 77 31.08 1.40 4.74
C ASP A 77 32.02 2.27 3.90
N LEU A 78 31.81 2.31 2.58
CA LEU A 78 32.57 3.18 1.67
C LEU A 78 32.40 4.66 2.02
N GLN A 79 31.19 5.09 2.37
CA GLN A 79 30.91 6.46 2.79
C GLN A 79 31.63 6.80 4.10
N THR A 80 31.66 5.88 5.07
CA THR A 80 32.42 6.05 6.32
C THR A 80 33.92 6.16 6.04
N GLN A 81 34.45 5.33 5.15
CA GLN A 81 35.86 5.39 4.75
C GLN A 81 36.21 6.72 4.07
N LEU A 82 35.36 7.16 3.12
CA LEU A 82 35.52 8.46 2.46
C LEU A 82 35.48 9.60 3.47
N ALA A 83 34.48 9.63 4.35
CA ALA A 83 34.37 10.64 5.39
C ALA A 83 35.62 10.67 6.29
N GLY A 84 36.17 9.50 6.63
CA GLY A 84 37.44 9.41 7.36
C GLY A 84 38.60 10.05 6.60
N LEU A 85 38.77 9.71 5.32
CA LEU A 85 39.86 10.21 4.47
C LEU A 85 39.76 11.69 4.11
N THR A 86 38.53 12.18 3.88
CA THR A 86 38.25 13.57 3.49
C THR A 86 37.86 14.43 4.68
N SER A 87 37.88 13.90 5.90
CA SER A 87 37.61 14.70 7.10
C SER A 87 38.62 15.84 7.21
N ALA A 88 38.15 16.98 7.71
CA ALA A 88 39.02 18.13 7.99
C ALA A 88 40.23 17.72 8.84
N ALA A 89 40.03 16.85 9.84
CA ALA A 89 41.10 16.33 10.69
C ALA A 89 42.17 15.54 9.90
N SER A 90 41.76 14.66 8.98
CA SER A 90 42.70 13.92 8.13
C SER A 90 43.44 14.83 7.15
N MET A 91 42.76 15.85 6.60
CA MET A 91 43.38 16.85 5.72
C MET A 91 44.37 17.74 6.48
N GLU A 92 44.00 18.22 7.67
CA GLU A 92 44.86 19.03 8.54
C GLU A 92 46.09 18.24 8.99
N LYS A 93 45.93 16.96 9.34
CA LYS A 93 47.04 16.07 9.67
C LYS A 93 48.02 15.97 8.50
N ARG A 94 47.52 15.69 7.29
CA ARG A 94 48.35 15.62 6.08
C ARG A 94 49.01 16.97 5.75
N ALA A 95 48.30 18.08 5.93
CA ALA A 95 48.85 19.41 5.75
C ALA A 95 50.03 19.67 6.70
N ARG A 96 49.87 19.32 7.98
CA ARG A 96 50.97 19.42 8.98
C ARG A 96 52.15 18.52 8.64
N GLU A 97 51.90 17.30 8.19
CA GLU A 97 52.96 16.37 7.75
C GLU A 97 53.73 16.90 6.52
N MET A 98 53.06 17.66 5.65
CA MET A 98 53.69 18.37 4.52
C MET A 98 54.37 19.68 4.92
N GLY A 99 54.36 20.05 6.21
CA GLY A 99 54.98 21.27 6.73
C GLY A 99 54.11 22.52 6.65
N PHE A 100 52.83 22.40 6.27
CA PHE A 100 51.89 23.51 6.36
C PHE A 100 51.53 23.77 7.82
N ARG A 101 51.42 25.06 8.16
CA ARG A 101 50.95 25.54 9.47
C ARG A 101 49.72 26.43 9.29
N PRO A 102 48.85 26.55 10.30
CA PRO A 102 47.79 27.54 10.31
C PRO A 102 48.35 28.94 10.05
N VAL A 103 47.66 29.73 9.23
CA VAL A 103 48.04 31.11 8.91
C VAL A 103 47.79 32.02 10.11
N GLU A 104 48.73 32.92 10.38
CA GLU A 104 48.56 33.96 11.41
C GLU A 104 47.89 35.21 10.81
N PRO A 105 47.13 36.00 11.60
CA PRO A 105 46.36 37.12 11.07
C PRO A 105 47.18 38.22 10.39
N ASP A 106 48.46 38.33 10.72
CA ASP A 106 49.42 39.28 10.16
C ASP A 106 49.98 38.84 8.79
N GLU A 107 49.77 37.58 8.39
CA GLU A 107 50.21 37.01 7.11
C GLU A 107 49.12 37.06 6.02
N LEU A 108 47.95 37.66 6.31
CA LEU A 108 46.80 37.71 5.41
C LEU A 108 46.87 38.92 4.45
N GLU A 109 47.04 38.64 3.16
CA GLU A 109 46.92 39.65 2.10
C GLU A 109 45.57 39.52 1.38
N TYR A 110 44.79 40.60 1.38
CA TYR A 110 43.45 40.62 0.78
C TYR A 110 43.50 41.09 -0.67
N LEU A 111 43.16 40.19 -1.60
CA LEU A 111 43.01 40.51 -3.02
C LEU A 111 41.54 40.80 -3.35
N VAL A 112 41.26 41.96 -3.94
CA VAL A 112 39.91 42.29 -4.45
C VAL A 112 39.71 41.60 -5.80
N VAL A 113 38.84 40.58 -5.83
CA VAL A 113 38.46 39.89 -7.07
C VAL A 113 37.27 40.61 -7.71
N PRO A 114 37.38 41.10 -8.96
CA PRO A 114 36.26 41.73 -9.65
C PRO A 114 35.07 40.77 -9.75
N GLY A 115 33.88 41.22 -9.33
CA GLY A 115 32.67 40.40 -9.30
C GLY A 115 32.46 39.56 -8.04
N TYR A 116 33.31 39.72 -7.01
CA TYR A 116 33.08 39.10 -5.71
C TYR A 116 31.82 39.69 -5.05
N VAL A 117 30.78 38.87 -5.00
CA VAL A 117 29.61 39.13 -4.16
C VAL A 117 29.90 38.54 -2.78
N THR A 118 29.89 39.38 -1.74
CA THR A 118 29.97 38.89 -0.36
C THR A 118 28.79 37.96 -0.12
N PRO A 119 29.01 36.67 0.21
CA PRO A 119 27.92 35.81 0.65
C PRO A 119 27.24 36.50 1.82
N GLU A 120 25.94 36.76 1.68
CA GLU A 120 25.15 37.29 2.79
C GLU A 120 25.35 36.34 3.97
N ALA A 121 25.81 36.88 5.09
CA ALA A 121 26.07 36.07 6.27
C ALA A 121 24.75 35.37 6.64
N VAL A 122 24.70 34.05 6.45
CA VAL A 122 23.54 33.26 6.83
C VAL A 122 23.43 33.37 8.34
N ASP A 123 22.52 34.22 8.80
CA ASP A 123 22.19 34.36 10.20
C ASP A 123 21.45 33.08 10.65
N LEU A 124 22.20 32.15 11.23
CA LEU A 124 21.65 30.91 11.79
C LEU A 124 20.88 31.15 13.11
N SER A 125 20.84 32.40 13.61
CA SER A 125 20.14 32.77 14.85
C SER A 125 18.73 33.33 14.60
N SER A 126 18.46 33.86 13.41
CA SER A 126 17.09 34.12 12.95
C SER A 126 16.50 32.82 12.41
N SER A 127 15.65 32.19 13.22
CA SER A 127 14.67 31.23 12.72
C SER A 127 13.59 31.96 11.90
N ASP A 128 13.99 32.77 10.92
CA ASP A 128 13.14 33.11 9.78
C ASP A 128 13.14 31.90 8.86
N ALA A 129 12.54 30.82 9.37
CA ALA A 129 11.68 30.01 8.53
C ALA A 129 10.50 30.90 8.13
N GLY A 130 10.75 31.94 7.30
CA GLY A 130 9.72 32.47 6.42
C GLY A 130 9.09 31.22 5.81
N PRO A 131 7.77 31.04 5.93
CA PRO A 131 7.14 29.74 5.76
C PRO A 131 7.73 29.17 4.49
N LEU A 132 8.52 28.10 4.65
CA LEU A 132 8.97 27.29 3.52
C LEU A 132 7.70 27.23 2.71
N THR A 133 7.68 27.85 1.54
CA THR A 133 6.52 27.80 0.67
C THR A 133 6.52 26.33 0.32
N VAL A 134 5.87 25.56 1.19
CA VAL A 134 5.68 24.13 1.14
C VAL A 134 5.35 23.98 -0.29
N LEU A 135 6.25 23.28 -1.02
CA LEU A 135 6.15 22.95 -2.43
C LEU A 135 4.70 23.18 -2.81
N THR A 136 4.38 24.18 -3.64
CA THR A 136 2.99 24.52 -3.98
C THR A 136 2.37 23.28 -4.62
N ILE A 137 1.93 22.39 -3.74
CA ILE A 137 1.34 21.10 -4.00
C ILE A 137 -0.06 21.54 -4.37
N ALA A 138 -0.44 21.27 -5.63
CA ALA A 138 -1.76 21.62 -6.10
C ALA A 138 -2.78 21.11 -5.07
N PRO A 139 -3.84 21.88 -4.74
CA PRO A 139 -4.79 21.51 -3.69
C PRO A 139 -5.41 20.12 -3.88
N ALA A 140 -5.40 19.59 -5.11
CA ALA A 140 -5.75 18.20 -5.41
C ALA A 140 -4.92 17.13 -4.64
N TYR A 141 -3.77 17.48 -4.08
CA TYR A 141 -2.88 16.60 -3.32
C TYR A 141 -2.86 16.90 -1.81
N ASN A 142 -3.50 17.99 -1.38
CA ASN A 142 -3.73 18.28 0.05
C ASN A 142 -5.15 17.92 0.50
N GLN A 143 -6.06 17.64 -0.43
CA GLN A 143 -7.38 17.11 -0.15
C GLN A 143 -7.32 15.66 0.35
N SER A 144 -8.22 15.31 1.27
CA SER A 144 -8.42 13.92 1.70
C SER A 144 -8.93 13.09 0.52
N LEU A 145 -8.44 11.86 0.36
CA LEU A 145 -8.91 10.92 -0.66
C LEU A 145 -10.42 10.68 -0.60
N LEU A 146 -11.00 10.73 0.60
CA LEU A 146 -12.44 10.58 0.81
C LEU A 146 -13.22 11.78 0.28
N ASP A 147 -12.70 12.98 0.48
CA ASP A 147 -13.34 14.25 0.07
C ASP A 147 -13.36 14.40 -1.46
N TRP A 148 -12.23 14.05 -2.11
CA TRP A 148 -12.15 13.94 -3.57
C TRP A 148 -13.13 12.91 -4.15
N MET A 149 -13.29 11.78 -3.46
CA MET A 149 -14.16 10.68 -3.90
C MET A 149 -15.64 11.10 -3.82
N ASP A 150 -16.04 11.77 -2.74
CA ASP A 150 -17.39 12.33 -2.60
C ASP A 150 -17.67 13.37 -3.69
N GLU A 151 -16.72 14.27 -3.97
CA GLU A 151 -16.84 15.26 -5.05
C GLU A 151 -17.03 14.58 -6.42
N LYS A 152 -16.30 13.49 -6.71
CA LYS A 152 -16.44 12.74 -7.97
C LYS A 152 -17.78 12.02 -8.12
N PHE A 153 -18.31 11.43 -7.04
CA PHE A 153 -19.61 10.75 -7.12
C PHE A 153 -20.78 11.75 -7.16
N LEU A 154 -20.70 12.84 -6.39
CA LEU A 154 -21.72 13.88 -6.37
C LEU A 154 -21.75 14.69 -7.67
N SER A 155 -20.59 15.00 -8.26
CA SER A 155 -20.52 15.69 -9.57
C SER A 155 -21.08 14.84 -10.71
N SER A 156 -20.90 13.51 -10.67
CA SER A 156 -21.48 12.61 -11.68
C SER A 156 -23.01 12.56 -11.65
N THR A 157 -23.62 12.85 -10.50
CA THR A 157 -25.09 12.83 -10.33
C THR A 157 -25.73 14.15 -10.79
N ARG A 158 -24.96 15.25 -10.84
CA ARG A 158 -25.48 16.59 -11.18
C ARG A 158 -25.42 16.92 -12.68
N SER A 159 -24.71 16.14 -13.48
CA SER A 159 -24.62 16.31 -14.95
C SER A 159 -25.73 15.59 -15.73
N ALA A 160 -26.75 15.06 -15.06
CA ALA A 160 -27.90 14.39 -15.67
C ALA A 160 -29.24 15.10 -15.40
N GLN A 161 -29.21 16.43 -15.26
CA GLN A 161 -30.41 17.27 -15.26
C GLN A 161 -30.20 18.53 -16.09
#